data_AF-A0A9W9GWH1-F1
#
_entry.id   AF-A0A9W9GWH1-F1
#
_cell.length_a   1.000
_cell.length_b   1.000
_cell.length_c   1.000
_cell.angle_alpha   90.00
_cell.angle_beta   90.00
_cell.angle_gamma   90.00
#
_symmetry.space_group_name_H-M   'P 1'
#
loop_
_entity.id
_entity.type
_entity.pdbx_description
1 polymer ?
#
loop_
_entity_poly.entity_id
_entity_poly.type
_entity_poly.pdbx_seq_one_letter_code
_entity_poly.pdbx_strand_id
1 'polypeptide(L)'
;MAEGEPSYIDYEAFLDPGFSPASFANTLVTSTNNATDTPLDLSTPLSRVLFDLQEIDTHIHALTTRSALPLLSHTQSQTAAADRILKESGTQIASVTQGYERLQKEVIQKWEAANEARIAAENSLATVRLARAAARCLTLGRQLESQVSEITGRGATGPALSAGSDGATSPSTGKEGFRALERAAYTILSLREMFSATAEGEEGYGLDRVKVIRTLRGEFVIPAENLIKSRAQQAINKFSLSSTSSSAGQSSVTSGYKQARDARARLATAATTLYLLSPPPKADITAANYKPELLLSTLQGFMHTAIMTSVNTLSRALTQLPLMDRTLADISARCQDIVALETILRNLRPPSHPLLISTTTTDGPAAEPQPASSNNLNLLQPLFQALDTSSLPSYYWRSLASSLSPRVQEIINRGGVSARSLRSNRDRLRVEIKECVLRASQISATSLPAEKGRSGTETVVVGNWEREAAVMVSSVVGPLGR
;
A
#
# COMPACT_ATOMS: atom_id res chain seq x y z
N MET A 1 -60.63 39.09 66.37
CA MET A 1 -59.86 39.87 67.35
C MET A 1 -60.90 40.59 68.19
N ALA A 2 -61.04 40.19 69.44
CA ALA A 2 -61.96 40.82 70.37
C ALA A 2 -61.42 42.23 70.66
N GLU A 3 -62.27 43.24 70.49
CA GLU A 3 -62.00 44.62 70.88
C GLU A 3 -61.65 44.63 72.38
N GLY A 4 -60.47 45.14 72.69
CA GLY A 4 -59.89 45.11 74.03
C GLY A 4 -60.70 45.94 75.00
N GLU A 5 -61.04 45.36 76.14
CA GLU A 5 -61.40 46.13 77.33
C GLU A 5 -60.30 47.17 77.58
N PRO A 6 -60.63 48.44 77.88
CA PRO A 6 -59.64 49.47 78.14
C PRO A 6 -58.87 49.10 79.42
N SER A 7 -57.73 48.44 79.27
CA SER A 7 -56.83 48.13 80.37
C SER A 7 -56.13 49.41 80.81
N TYR A 8 -56.04 49.59 82.12
CA TYR A 8 -55.33 50.70 82.76
C TYR A 8 -53.81 50.64 82.49
N ILE A 9 -53.31 49.49 82.03
CA ILE A 9 -51.91 49.24 81.72
C ILE A 9 -51.64 49.46 80.23
N ASP A 10 -50.62 50.27 79.94
CA ASP A 10 -50.12 50.48 78.58
C ASP A 10 -49.18 49.33 78.17
N TYR A 11 -49.78 48.24 77.67
CA TYR A 11 -49.03 47.07 77.20
C TYR A 11 -48.16 47.36 75.97
N GLU A 12 -48.47 48.38 75.18
CA GLU A 12 -47.69 48.73 73.98
C GLU A 12 -46.31 49.28 74.38
N ALA A 13 -46.26 50.11 75.43
CA ALA A 13 -45.00 50.60 75.99
C ALA A 13 -44.10 49.48 76.57
N PHE A 14 -44.69 48.38 77.05
CA PHE A 14 -43.95 47.24 77.62
C PHE A 14 -43.49 46.20 76.58
N LEU A 15 -44.19 46.10 75.45
CA LEU A 15 -43.85 45.18 74.37
C LEU A 15 -42.94 45.81 73.30
N ASP A 16 -42.63 47.11 73.41
CA ASP A 16 -41.69 47.82 72.54
C ASP A 16 -40.27 47.23 72.69
N PRO A 17 -39.59 46.82 71.59
CA PRO A 17 -38.19 46.36 71.62
C PRO A 17 -37.20 47.37 72.22
N GLY A 18 -37.57 48.66 72.35
CA GLY A 18 -36.77 49.70 73.01
C GLY A 18 -37.03 49.87 74.52
N PHE A 19 -37.94 49.11 75.12
CA PHE A 19 -38.30 49.24 76.52
C PHE A 19 -37.09 48.95 77.44
N SER A 20 -36.70 49.95 78.26
CA SER A 20 -35.66 49.76 79.27
C SER A 20 -36.24 49.92 80.69
N PRO A 21 -36.17 48.86 81.53
CA PRO A 21 -36.75 48.87 82.87
C PRO A 21 -36.23 50.01 83.76
N ALA A 22 -34.95 50.36 83.61
CA ALA A 22 -34.31 51.41 84.38
C ALA A 22 -34.84 52.82 84.03
N SER A 23 -35.10 53.10 82.74
CA SER A 23 -35.66 54.39 82.32
C SER A 23 -37.11 54.56 82.77
N PHE A 24 -37.89 53.48 82.70
CA PHE A 24 -39.28 53.45 83.16
C PHE A 24 -39.38 53.66 84.66
N ALA A 25 -38.55 52.96 85.44
CA ALA A 25 -38.46 53.16 86.89
C ALA A 25 -38.05 54.59 87.25
N ASN A 26 -37.08 55.18 86.53
CA ASN A 26 -36.66 56.56 86.76
C ASN A 26 -37.77 57.57 86.42
N THR A 27 -38.52 57.33 85.35
CA THR A 27 -39.68 58.16 84.96
C THR A 27 -40.79 58.08 86.00
N LEU A 28 -41.04 56.89 86.58
CA LEU A 28 -41.99 56.70 87.68
C LEU A 28 -41.56 57.46 88.94
N VAL A 29 -40.31 57.31 89.38
CA VAL A 29 -39.80 57.98 90.59
C VAL A 29 -39.83 59.50 90.45
N THR A 30 -39.48 60.02 89.28
CA THR A 30 -39.52 61.47 88.97
C THR A 30 -40.94 62.00 88.79
N SER A 31 -41.90 61.16 88.37
CA SER A 31 -43.31 61.54 88.28
C SER A 31 -44.03 61.59 89.63
N THR A 32 -43.59 60.81 90.61
CA THR A 32 -44.24 60.72 91.93
C THR A 32 -43.63 61.64 92.98
N ASN A 33 -42.40 62.13 92.78
CA ASN A 33 -41.67 62.95 93.76
C ASN A 33 -41.36 64.35 93.23
N ASN A 34 -41.52 65.38 94.08
CA ASN A 34 -41.07 66.74 93.78
C ASN A 34 -39.64 66.98 94.28
N ALA A 35 -38.90 67.90 93.64
CA ALA A 35 -37.49 68.16 93.93
C ALA A 35 -37.19 68.68 95.35
N THR A 36 -38.21 68.98 96.16
CA THR A 36 -38.11 69.47 97.54
C THR A 36 -38.46 68.43 98.61
N ASP A 37 -38.92 67.23 98.22
CA ASP A 37 -39.28 66.17 99.17
C ASP A 37 -38.03 65.50 99.77
N THR A 38 -37.86 65.64 101.09
CA THR A 38 -36.88 64.88 101.89
C THR A 38 -37.60 64.31 103.12
N PRO A 39 -37.71 62.97 103.28
CA PRO A 39 -37.14 61.90 102.45
C PRO A 39 -37.96 61.57 101.18
N LEU A 40 -37.27 61.02 100.18
CA LEU A 40 -37.84 60.56 98.90
C LEU A 40 -38.86 59.43 99.14
N ASP A 41 -40.06 59.55 98.59
CA ASP A 41 -41.09 58.51 98.69
C ASP A 41 -40.91 57.47 97.59
N LEU A 42 -40.38 56.31 97.98
CA LEU A 42 -40.26 55.13 97.12
C LEU A 42 -41.42 54.16 97.27
N SER A 43 -42.28 54.35 98.28
CA SER A 43 -43.38 53.44 98.56
C SER A 43 -44.48 53.54 97.50
N THR A 44 -44.81 54.76 97.08
CA THR A 44 -45.81 55.04 96.05
C THR A 44 -45.44 54.45 94.67
N PRO A 45 -44.27 54.73 94.07
CA PRO A 45 -43.91 54.15 92.77
C PRO A 45 -43.74 52.62 92.83
N LEU A 46 -43.25 52.08 93.94
CA LEU A 46 -43.14 50.63 94.14
C LEU A 46 -44.53 49.97 94.20
N SER A 47 -45.47 50.58 94.96
CA SER A 47 -46.83 50.07 95.06
C SER A 47 -47.54 50.04 93.70
N ARG A 48 -47.29 51.04 92.84
CA ARG A 48 -47.83 51.09 91.48
C ARG A 48 -47.27 49.96 90.60
N VAL A 49 -45.95 49.78 90.59
CA VAL A 49 -45.32 48.69 89.81
C VAL A 49 -45.78 47.31 90.30
N LEU A 50 -45.94 47.13 91.61
CA LEU A 50 -46.47 45.87 92.15
C LEU A 50 -47.93 45.63 91.73
N PHE A 51 -48.75 46.67 91.73
CA PHE A 51 -50.13 46.59 91.26
C PHE A 51 -50.17 46.22 89.77
N ASP A 52 -49.36 46.89 88.94
CA ASP A 52 -49.28 46.62 87.50
C ASP A 52 -48.79 45.18 87.23
N LEU A 53 -47.79 44.69 87.97
CA LEU A 53 -47.30 43.32 87.86
C LEU A 53 -48.37 42.31 88.25
N GLN A 54 -49.07 42.55 89.36
CA GLN A 54 -50.14 41.68 89.82
C GLN A 54 -51.30 41.64 88.81
N GLU A 55 -51.65 42.77 88.19
CA GLU A 55 -52.67 42.83 87.14
C GLU A 55 -52.20 42.11 85.86
N ILE A 56 -50.95 42.27 85.42
CA ILE A 56 -50.37 41.51 84.30
C ILE A 56 -50.43 40.01 84.59
N ASP A 57 -50.01 39.59 85.78
CA ASP A 57 -49.95 38.18 86.16
C ASP A 57 -51.35 37.57 86.25
N THR A 58 -52.31 38.29 86.85
CA THR A 58 -53.71 37.85 86.87
C THR A 58 -54.32 37.80 85.48
N HIS A 59 -53.99 38.74 84.59
CA HIS A 59 -54.46 38.74 83.21
C HIS A 59 -53.84 37.62 82.38
N ILE A 60 -52.53 37.38 82.50
CA ILE A 60 -51.85 36.22 81.88
C ILE A 60 -52.44 34.93 82.41
N HIS A 61 -52.66 34.80 83.73
CA HIS A 61 -53.29 33.63 84.31
C HIS A 61 -54.73 33.45 83.82
N ALA A 62 -55.52 34.51 83.75
CA ALA A 62 -56.90 34.46 83.26
C ALA A 62 -56.96 34.08 81.77
N LEU A 63 -56.12 34.70 80.93
CA LEU A 63 -56.01 34.38 79.50
C LEU A 63 -55.50 32.96 79.31
N THR A 64 -54.40 32.58 79.97
CA THR A 64 -53.82 31.24 79.85
C THR A 64 -54.79 30.18 80.34
N THR A 65 -55.56 30.43 81.41
CA THR A 65 -56.56 29.48 81.92
C THR A 65 -57.77 29.41 81.00
N ARG A 66 -58.27 30.55 80.50
CA ARG A 66 -59.44 30.64 79.60
C ARG A 66 -59.13 30.08 78.21
N SER A 67 -57.93 30.30 77.69
CA SER A 67 -57.48 29.87 76.37
C SER A 67 -56.49 28.71 76.40
N ALA A 68 -56.36 28.00 77.53
CA ALA A 68 -55.48 26.83 77.68
C ALA A 68 -55.76 25.80 76.60
N LEU A 69 -57.04 25.46 76.41
CA LEU A 69 -57.47 24.47 75.42
C LEU A 69 -57.18 24.92 73.98
N PRO A 70 -57.54 26.15 73.54
CA PRO A 70 -57.11 26.68 72.25
C PRO A 70 -55.60 26.63 71.99
N LEU A 71 -54.77 27.05 72.95
CA LEU A 71 -53.31 27.06 72.80
C LEU A 71 -52.73 25.64 72.69
N LEU A 72 -53.22 24.71 73.51
CA LEU A 72 -52.86 23.30 73.41
C LEU A 72 -53.33 22.70 72.09
N SER A 73 -54.53 23.03 71.62
CA SER A 73 -55.04 22.54 70.34
C SER A 73 -54.24 23.10 69.15
N HIS A 74 -53.82 24.37 69.23
CA HIS A 74 -53.02 25.01 68.20
C HIS A 74 -51.63 24.38 68.12
N THR A 75 -50.93 24.28 69.25
CA THR A 75 -49.61 23.62 69.32
C THR A 75 -49.68 22.14 68.93
N GLN A 76 -50.73 21.43 69.32
CA GLN A 76 -50.98 20.05 68.87
C GLN A 76 -51.22 19.99 67.35
N SER A 77 -51.99 20.91 66.78
CA SER A 77 -52.26 20.94 65.34
C SER A 77 -51.02 21.29 64.53
N GLN A 78 -50.19 22.20 65.03
CA GLN A 78 -48.94 22.63 64.40
C GLN A 78 -47.90 21.52 64.44
N THR A 79 -47.73 20.85 65.59
CA THR A 79 -46.84 19.69 65.71
C THR A 79 -47.31 18.54 64.83
N ALA A 80 -48.62 18.25 64.81
CA ALA A 80 -49.18 17.22 63.93
C ALA A 80 -49.00 17.53 62.43
N ALA A 81 -49.13 18.80 62.03
CA ALA A 81 -48.90 19.24 60.66
C ALA A 81 -47.42 19.14 60.26
N ALA A 82 -46.51 19.61 61.13
CA ALA A 82 -45.07 19.49 60.92
C ALA A 82 -44.63 18.01 60.83
N ASP A 83 -45.13 17.15 61.71
CA ASP A 83 -44.89 15.71 61.67
C ASP A 83 -45.39 15.09 60.37
N ARG A 84 -46.55 15.51 59.87
CA ARG A 84 -47.08 15.02 58.60
C ARG A 84 -46.19 15.41 57.43
N ILE A 85 -45.75 16.67 57.38
CA ILE A 85 -44.84 17.17 56.34
C ILE A 85 -43.51 16.40 56.38
N LEU A 86 -42.92 16.24 57.57
CA LEU A 86 -41.66 15.51 57.73
C LEU A 86 -41.78 14.03 57.33
N LYS A 87 -42.91 13.38 57.65
CA LYS A 87 -43.18 12.01 57.21
C LYS A 87 -43.29 11.94 55.70
N GLU A 88 -44.05 12.82 55.08
CA GLU A 88 -44.25 12.82 53.63
C GLU A 88 -42.95 13.14 52.88
N SER A 89 -42.20 14.17 53.29
CA SER A 89 -40.90 14.47 52.71
C SER A 89 -39.90 13.34 52.94
N GLY A 90 -39.91 12.73 54.12
CA GLY A 90 -39.07 11.56 54.43
C GLY A 90 -39.36 10.38 53.50
N THR A 91 -40.65 10.09 53.23
CA THR A 91 -41.03 9.03 52.30
C THR A 91 -40.63 9.35 50.85
N GLN A 92 -40.77 10.60 50.40
CA GLN A 92 -40.35 11.02 49.07
C GLN A 92 -38.83 10.96 48.90
N ILE A 93 -38.06 11.43 49.88
CA ILE A 93 -36.59 11.35 49.88
C ILE A 93 -36.13 9.89 49.89
N ALA A 94 -36.77 9.03 50.68
CA ALA A 94 -36.47 7.60 50.68
C ALA A 94 -36.75 6.96 49.31
N SER A 95 -37.88 7.31 48.69
CA SER A 95 -38.24 6.83 47.35
C SER A 95 -37.23 7.29 46.29
N VAL A 96 -36.79 8.54 46.32
CA VAL A 96 -35.78 9.07 45.37
C VAL A 96 -34.42 8.41 45.60
N THR A 97 -33.99 8.26 46.85
CA THR A 97 -32.73 7.59 47.19
C THR A 97 -32.75 6.14 46.70
N GLN A 98 -33.84 5.41 46.95
CA GLN A 98 -34.00 4.04 46.46
C GLN A 98 -34.04 3.97 44.92
N GLY A 99 -34.71 4.94 44.27
CA GLY A 99 -34.74 5.07 42.82
C GLY A 99 -33.35 5.31 42.23
N TYR A 100 -32.54 6.16 42.87
CA TYR A 100 -31.16 6.43 42.48
C TYR A 100 -30.28 5.20 42.67
N GLU A 101 -30.35 4.52 43.81
CA GLU A 101 -29.61 3.27 44.05
C GLU A 101 -29.96 2.20 43.02
N ARG A 102 -31.24 2.11 42.63
CA ARG A 102 -31.68 1.20 41.58
C ARG A 102 -31.08 1.60 40.23
N LEU A 103 -31.11 2.88 39.87
CA LEU A 103 -30.57 3.37 38.61
C LEU A 103 -29.05 3.19 38.53
N GLN A 104 -28.34 3.42 39.63
CA GLN A 104 -26.91 3.17 39.74
C GLN A 104 -26.57 1.69 39.49
N LYS A 105 -27.31 0.77 40.12
CA LYS A 105 -27.11 -0.68 39.94
C LYS A 105 -27.53 -1.16 38.55
N GLU A 106 -28.68 -0.71 38.05
CA GLU A 106 -29.25 -1.24 36.81
C GLU A 106 -28.66 -0.59 35.55
N VAL A 107 -28.23 0.67 35.60
CA VAL A 107 -27.78 1.43 34.44
C VAL A 107 -26.28 1.67 34.49
N ILE A 108 -25.75 2.29 35.56
CA ILE A 108 -24.35 2.72 35.61
C ILE A 108 -23.42 1.51 35.62
N GLN A 109 -23.64 0.56 36.54
CA GLN A 109 -22.79 -0.64 36.62
C GLN A 109 -22.87 -1.50 35.35
N LYS A 110 -24.07 -1.61 34.74
CA LYS A 110 -24.21 -2.34 33.46
C LYS A 110 -23.54 -1.62 32.30
N TRP A 111 -23.57 -0.29 32.28
CA TRP A 111 -22.87 0.50 31.27
C TRP A 111 -21.36 0.38 31.41
N GLU A 112 -20.82 0.41 32.63
CA GLU A 112 -19.39 0.20 32.90
C GLU A 112 -18.93 -1.16 32.38
N ALA A 113 -19.66 -2.23 32.73
CA ALA A 113 -19.38 -3.57 32.23
C ALA A 113 -19.51 -3.68 30.70
N ALA A 114 -20.51 -3.02 30.10
CA ALA A 114 -20.68 -2.98 28.66
C ALA A 114 -19.56 -2.20 27.96
N ASN A 115 -19.05 -1.13 28.58
CA ASN A 115 -17.94 -0.36 28.04
C ASN A 115 -16.62 -1.14 28.13
N GLU A 116 -16.37 -1.86 29.21
CA GLU A 116 -15.25 -2.82 29.27
C GLU A 116 -15.35 -3.89 28.18
N ALA A 117 -16.54 -4.47 27.99
CA ALA A 117 -16.77 -5.45 26.93
C ALA A 117 -16.56 -4.84 25.54
N ARG A 118 -16.98 -3.59 25.31
CA ARG A 118 -16.73 -2.85 24.06
C ARG A 118 -15.23 -2.67 23.80
N ILE A 119 -14.48 -2.22 24.80
CA ILE A 119 -13.02 -2.04 24.70
C ILE A 119 -12.33 -3.38 24.43
N ALA A 120 -12.73 -4.44 25.13
CA ALA A 120 -12.21 -5.79 24.90
C ALA A 120 -12.54 -6.28 23.48
N ALA A 121 -13.75 -6.03 22.98
CA ALA A 121 -14.16 -6.39 21.63
C ALA A 121 -13.38 -5.61 20.56
N GLU A 122 -13.21 -4.29 20.72
CA GLU A 122 -12.42 -3.44 19.81
C GLU A 122 -10.96 -3.89 19.77
N ASN A 123 -10.36 -4.17 20.92
CA ASN A 123 -9.01 -4.71 21.02
C ASN A 123 -8.91 -6.08 20.34
N SER A 124 -9.87 -6.98 20.59
CA SER A 124 -9.88 -8.31 19.96
C SER A 124 -10.04 -8.25 18.44
N LEU A 125 -10.83 -7.29 17.93
CA LEU A 125 -11.01 -7.10 16.50
C LEU A 125 -9.75 -6.52 15.87
N ALA A 126 -9.08 -5.58 16.54
CA ALA A 126 -7.78 -5.06 16.10
C ALA A 126 -6.72 -6.17 16.06
N THR A 127 -6.63 -7.03 17.09
CA THR A 127 -5.69 -8.15 17.10
C THR A 127 -6.01 -9.19 16.03
N VAL A 128 -7.29 -9.53 15.80
CA VAL A 128 -7.70 -10.47 14.75
C VAL A 128 -7.41 -9.93 13.35
N ARG A 129 -7.65 -8.63 13.10
CA ARG A 129 -7.31 -7.99 11.82
C ARG A 129 -5.81 -8.08 11.53
N LEU A 130 -4.98 -7.68 12.51
CA LEU A 130 -3.53 -7.77 12.38
C LEU A 130 -3.06 -9.22 12.21
N ALA A 131 -3.61 -10.16 12.99
CA ALA A 131 -3.25 -11.58 12.90
C ALA A 131 -3.61 -12.18 11.53
N ARG A 132 -4.77 -11.83 10.96
CA ARG A 132 -5.17 -12.27 9.61
C ARG A 132 -4.26 -11.70 8.53
N ALA A 133 -3.94 -10.41 8.61
CA ALA A 133 -3.01 -9.78 7.67
C ALA A 133 -1.61 -10.41 7.75
N ALA A 134 -1.09 -10.60 8.97
CA ALA A 134 0.17 -11.29 9.21
C ALA A 134 0.15 -12.73 8.66
N ALA A 135 -0.92 -13.48 8.91
CA ALA A 135 -1.08 -14.83 8.39
C ALA A 135 -1.09 -14.86 6.85
N ARG A 136 -1.82 -13.95 6.19
CA ARG A 136 -1.80 -13.83 4.73
C ARG A 136 -0.38 -13.54 4.22
N CYS A 137 0.32 -12.56 4.79
CA CYS A 137 1.72 -12.26 4.42
C CYS A 137 2.65 -13.47 4.58
N LEU A 138 2.52 -14.24 5.67
CA LEU A 138 3.30 -15.45 5.89
C LEU A 138 2.96 -16.55 4.88
N THR A 139 1.68 -16.73 4.55
CA THR A 139 1.27 -17.71 3.53
C THR A 139 1.78 -17.34 2.14
N LEU A 140 1.72 -16.05 1.77
CA LEU A 140 2.30 -15.54 0.52
C LEU A 140 3.83 -15.67 0.52
N GLY A 141 4.49 -15.41 1.65
CA GLY A 141 5.93 -15.64 1.81
C GLY A 141 6.32 -17.11 1.60
N ARG A 142 5.55 -18.05 2.16
CA ARG A 142 5.77 -19.48 1.95
C ARG A 142 5.50 -19.92 0.51
N GLN A 143 4.50 -19.35 -0.14
CA GLN A 143 4.26 -19.58 -1.56
C GLN A 143 5.42 -19.06 -2.41
N LEU A 144 5.95 -17.88 -2.10
CA LEU A 144 7.12 -17.32 -2.77
C LEU A 144 8.36 -18.20 -2.53
N GLU A 145 8.56 -18.74 -1.33
CA GLU A 145 9.65 -19.69 -1.04
C GLU A 145 9.57 -20.95 -1.91
N SER A 146 8.39 -21.57 -2.01
CA SER A 146 8.16 -22.70 -2.91
C SER A 146 8.51 -22.33 -4.35
N GLN A 147 8.03 -21.19 -4.83
CA GLN A 147 8.27 -20.73 -6.20
C GLN A 147 9.76 -20.40 -6.46
N VAL A 148 10.46 -19.81 -5.49
CA VAL A 148 11.90 -19.54 -5.58
C VAL A 148 12.71 -20.84 -5.58
N SER A 149 12.28 -21.84 -4.80
CA SER A 149 12.92 -23.17 -4.78
C SER A 149 12.77 -23.90 -6.13
N GLU A 150 11.62 -23.76 -6.79
CA GLU A 150 11.34 -24.26 -8.15
C GLU A 150 12.23 -23.55 -9.19
N ILE A 151 12.38 -22.22 -9.09
CA ILE A 151 13.23 -21.43 -10.01
C ILE A 151 14.73 -21.77 -9.85
N THR A 152 15.15 -22.07 -8.62
CA THR A 152 16.55 -22.39 -8.29
C THR A 152 16.90 -23.86 -8.57
N GLY A 153 15.90 -24.70 -8.88
CA GLY A 153 16.11 -26.12 -9.17
C GLY A 153 16.49 -26.96 -7.95
N ARG A 154 16.27 -26.45 -6.73
CA ARG A 154 16.54 -27.16 -5.47
C ARG A 154 15.37 -28.02 -4.99
N GLY A 155 14.24 -28.02 -5.69
CA GLY A 155 13.01 -28.73 -5.31
C GLY A 155 12.96 -30.23 -5.60
N ALA A 156 14.04 -30.88 -6.03
CA ALA A 156 14.05 -32.30 -6.41
C ALA A 156 14.87 -33.20 -5.47
N THR A 157 14.92 -32.90 -4.16
CA THR A 157 15.55 -33.77 -3.15
C THR A 157 14.64 -34.07 -1.97
N GLY A 158 13.36 -34.35 -2.24
CA GLY A 158 12.47 -35.05 -1.30
C GLY A 158 12.37 -36.53 -1.71
N PRO A 159 12.40 -37.49 -0.76
CA PRO A 159 12.35 -38.91 -1.08
C PRO A 159 10.95 -39.30 -1.55
N ALA A 160 10.73 -39.31 -2.87
CA ALA A 160 9.56 -39.93 -3.46
C ALA A 160 9.78 -41.46 -3.47
N LEU A 161 9.15 -42.13 -2.50
CA LEU A 161 8.94 -43.57 -2.55
C LEU A 161 8.05 -43.92 -3.75
N SER A 162 8.52 -44.89 -4.54
CA SER A 162 7.81 -45.73 -5.52
C SER A 162 7.10 -45.06 -6.70
N ALA A 163 7.69 -45.21 -7.89
CA ALA A 163 7.28 -46.20 -8.89
C ALA A 163 7.53 -45.68 -10.32
N GLY A 164 8.34 -46.42 -11.09
CA GLY A 164 8.43 -46.25 -12.55
C GLY A 164 9.84 -45.96 -13.05
N SER A 165 10.60 -47.03 -13.25
CA SER A 165 11.74 -47.13 -14.17
C SER A 165 11.43 -46.46 -15.50
N ASP A 166 12.18 -45.41 -15.86
CA ASP A 166 12.87 -45.32 -17.14
C ASP A 166 13.89 -44.17 -17.14
N GLY A 167 15.15 -44.55 -17.34
CA GLY A 167 16.29 -43.65 -17.42
C GLY A 167 16.24 -42.79 -18.67
N ALA A 168 15.71 -41.58 -18.53
CA ALA A 168 15.98 -40.47 -19.43
C ALA A 168 16.07 -39.19 -18.58
N THR A 169 17.28 -38.66 -18.44
CA THR A 169 17.56 -37.34 -17.89
C THR A 169 16.85 -36.27 -18.73
N SER A 170 15.58 -36.01 -18.38
CA SER A 170 14.74 -35.06 -19.08
C SER A 170 15.11 -33.61 -18.73
N PRO A 171 15.26 -32.70 -19.70
CA PRO A 171 15.51 -31.28 -19.48
C PRO A 171 14.23 -30.50 -19.06
N SER A 172 13.29 -31.15 -18.36
CA SER A 172 12.00 -30.57 -17.96
C SER A 172 12.11 -29.55 -16.83
N THR A 173 13.17 -29.59 -16.03
CA THR A 173 13.44 -28.66 -14.91
C THR A 173 13.52 -27.19 -15.36
N GLY A 174 13.92 -26.94 -16.61
CA GLY A 174 13.89 -25.60 -17.18
C GLY A 174 12.45 -25.10 -17.34
N LYS A 175 11.54 -25.91 -17.90
CA LYS A 175 10.19 -25.46 -18.31
C LYS A 175 9.34 -24.95 -17.15
N GLU A 176 9.45 -25.62 -16.00
CA GLU A 176 8.72 -25.27 -14.79
C GLU A 176 9.27 -24.00 -14.14
N GLY A 177 10.59 -23.80 -14.17
CA GLY A 177 11.24 -22.61 -13.63
C GLY A 177 10.77 -21.29 -14.24
N PHE A 178 10.44 -21.26 -15.53
CA PHE A 178 9.96 -20.03 -16.20
C PHE A 178 8.50 -19.69 -15.87
N ARG A 179 7.65 -20.72 -15.71
CA ARG A 179 6.27 -20.52 -15.22
C ARG A 179 6.24 -20.19 -13.74
N ALA A 180 7.18 -20.73 -12.96
CA ALA A 180 7.38 -20.35 -11.57
C ALA A 180 7.82 -18.88 -11.44
N LEU A 181 8.63 -18.38 -12.38
CA LEU A 181 9.07 -16.97 -12.42
C LEU A 181 7.89 -15.99 -12.58
N GLU A 182 6.94 -16.30 -13.46
CA GLU A 182 5.71 -15.50 -13.62
C GLU A 182 4.82 -15.52 -12.38
N ARG A 183 4.59 -16.72 -11.80
CA ARG A 183 3.83 -16.85 -10.55
C ARG A 183 4.50 -16.09 -9.40
N ALA A 184 5.82 -16.14 -9.30
CA ALA A 184 6.61 -15.43 -8.31
C ALA A 184 6.53 -13.90 -8.45
N ALA A 185 6.45 -13.39 -9.68
CA ALA A 185 6.23 -11.96 -9.91
C ALA A 185 4.86 -11.50 -9.38
N TYR A 186 3.80 -12.28 -9.61
CA TYR A 186 2.47 -11.97 -9.07
C TYR A 186 2.41 -12.07 -7.53
N THR A 187 3.05 -13.07 -6.91
CA THR A 187 3.10 -13.15 -5.44
C THR A 187 3.89 -12.00 -4.83
N ILE A 188 5.02 -11.59 -5.44
CA ILE A 188 5.75 -10.38 -5.02
C ILE A 188 4.89 -9.13 -5.15
N LEU A 189 4.13 -8.99 -6.23
CA LEU A 189 3.24 -7.85 -6.41
C LEU A 189 2.13 -7.82 -5.36
N SER A 190 1.51 -8.95 -5.05
CA SER A 190 0.53 -9.05 -3.96
C SER A 190 1.13 -8.71 -2.58
N LEU A 191 2.38 -9.11 -2.34
CA LEU A 191 3.10 -8.74 -1.12
C LEU A 191 3.40 -7.23 -1.07
N ARG A 192 3.78 -6.64 -2.21
CA ARG A 192 3.98 -5.18 -2.30
C ARG A 192 2.69 -4.41 -2.06
N GLU A 193 1.58 -4.87 -2.61
CA GLU A 193 0.25 -4.29 -2.39
C GLU A 193 -0.12 -4.30 -0.91
N MET A 194 0.03 -5.45 -0.25
CA MET A 194 -0.14 -5.60 1.20
C MET A 194 0.76 -4.67 2.01
N PHE A 195 2.00 -4.42 1.54
CA PHE A 195 2.93 -3.50 2.21
C PHE A 195 2.70 -2.02 1.87
N SER A 196 2.06 -1.69 0.74
CA SER A 196 1.73 -0.32 0.37
C SER A 196 0.39 0.14 0.97
N ALA A 197 -0.54 -0.79 1.18
CA ALA A 197 -1.86 -0.55 1.75
C ALA A 197 -1.80 -0.30 3.28
N THR A 198 -1.11 0.77 3.69
CA THR A 198 -0.85 1.10 5.10
C THR A 198 -1.90 2.06 5.69
N ALA A 199 -2.91 2.48 4.93
CA ALA A 199 -3.90 3.44 5.43
C ALA A 199 -4.82 2.83 6.51
N GLU A 200 -5.46 3.68 7.31
CA GLU A 200 -6.36 3.26 8.37
C GLU A 200 -7.55 2.48 7.81
N GLY A 201 -7.66 1.19 8.18
CA GLY A 201 -8.70 0.29 7.69
C GLY A 201 -8.27 -0.63 6.54
N GLU A 202 -7.09 -0.42 5.96
CA GLU A 202 -6.52 -1.29 4.92
C GLU A 202 -5.82 -2.52 5.50
N GLU A 203 -5.63 -3.56 4.68
CA GLU A 203 -5.09 -4.85 5.12
C GLU A 203 -3.64 -4.75 5.65
N GLY A 204 -2.87 -3.72 5.29
CA GLY A 204 -1.49 -3.50 5.76
C GLY A 204 -1.38 -2.62 7.01
N TYR A 205 -2.48 -2.14 7.60
CA TYR A 205 -2.42 -1.28 8.78
C TYR A 205 -1.77 -1.97 9.98
N GLY A 206 -0.70 -1.39 10.51
CA GLY A 206 0.05 -1.92 11.66
C GLY A 206 0.99 -3.10 11.36
N LEU A 207 1.09 -3.51 10.09
CA LEU A 207 1.87 -4.68 9.67
C LEU A 207 3.39 -4.48 9.88
N ASP A 208 3.89 -3.26 9.68
CA ASP A 208 5.31 -2.92 9.89
C ASP A 208 5.74 -2.92 11.37
N ARG A 209 4.77 -2.89 12.31
CA ARG A 209 5.05 -3.00 13.75
C ARG A 209 5.43 -4.43 14.14
N VAL A 210 5.07 -5.43 13.32
CA VAL A 210 5.34 -6.84 13.60
C VAL A 210 6.76 -7.20 13.15
N LYS A 211 7.64 -7.53 14.11
CA LYS A 211 9.04 -7.86 13.85
C LYS A 211 9.23 -8.98 12.82
N VAL A 212 8.41 -10.03 12.88
CA VAL A 212 8.47 -11.17 11.94
C VAL A 212 8.20 -10.74 10.50
N ILE A 213 7.34 -9.75 10.29
CA ILE A 213 7.00 -9.26 8.96
C ILE A 213 8.13 -8.38 8.43
N ARG A 214 8.75 -7.57 9.31
CA ARG A 214 9.96 -6.81 8.96
C ARG A 214 11.13 -7.71 8.58
N THR A 215 11.36 -8.79 9.32
CA THR A 215 12.39 -9.79 8.98
C THR A 215 12.06 -10.49 7.68
N LEU A 216 10.81 -10.92 7.46
CA LEU A 216 10.37 -11.51 6.18
C LEU A 216 10.60 -10.54 5.01
N ARG A 217 10.27 -9.26 5.17
CA ARG A 217 10.47 -8.23 4.14
C ARG A 217 11.97 -8.03 3.83
N GLY A 218 12.78 -7.84 4.87
CA GLY A 218 14.21 -7.53 4.75
C GLY A 218 15.06 -8.71 4.28
N GLU A 219 14.87 -9.88 4.90
CA GLU A 219 15.74 -11.04 4.73
C GLU A 219 15.28 -12.00 3.64
N PHE A 220 14.00 -11.96 3.25
CA PHE A 220 13.46 -12.90 2.27
C PHE A 220 12.85 -12.24 1.04
N VAL A 221 11.91 -11.30 1.18
CA VAL A 221 11.20 -10.72 0.02
C VAL A 221 12.12 -9.89 -0.88
N ILE A 222 12.92 -8.98 -0.31
CA ILE A 222 13.87 -8.16 -1.08
C ILE A 222 14.91 -9.02 -1.83
N PRO A 223 15.60 -9.98 -1.18
CA PRO A 223 16.55 -10.82 -1.91
C PRO A 223 15.88 -11.75 -2.92
N ALA A 224 14.69 -12.28 -2.64
CA ALA A 224 13.91 -13.07 -3.61
C ALA A 224 13.56 -12.24 -4.85
N GLU A 225 13.13 -10.99 -4.65
CA GLU A 225 12.85 -10.05 -5.73
C GLU A 225 14.09 -9.80 -6.60
N ASN A 226 15.24 -9.53 -5.96
CA ASN A 226 16.50 -9.32 -6.68
C ASN A 226 16.96 -10.57 -7.43
N LEU A 227 16.78 -11.76 -6.85
CA LEU A 227 17.07 -13.03 -7.51
C LEU A 227 16.21 -13.19 -8.76
N ILE A 228 14.89 -12.98 -8.66
CA ILE A 228 13.95 -13.14 -9.77
C ILE A 228 14.24 -12.11 -10.87
N LYS A 229 14.51 -10.85 -10.50
CA LYS A 229 14.97 -9.82 -11.44
C LYS A 229 16.23 -10.29 -12.17
N SER A 230 17.29 -10.62 -11.44
CA SER A 230 18.56 -11.05 -12.05
C SER A 230 18.39 -12.27 -12.97
N ARG A 231 17.52 -13.22 -12.60
CA ARG A 231 17.25 -14.41 -13.39
C ARG A 231 16.50 -14.09 -14.68
N ALA A 232 15.52 -13.20 -14.63
CA ALA A 232 14.80 -12.72 -15.82
C ALA A 232 15.72 -11.91 -16.75
N GLN A 233 16.56 -11.03 -16.20
CA GLN A 233 17.58 -10.29 -16.96
C GLN A 233 18.57 -11.23 -17.66
N GLN A 234 19.05 -12.26 -16.95
CA GLN A 234 19.93 -13.27 -17.54
C GLN A 234 19.24 -14.10 -18.63
N ALA A 235 17.94 -14.38 -18.50
CA ALA A 235 17.19 -15.12 -19.51
C ALA A 235 17.07 -14.35 -20.83
N ILE A 236 16.88 -13.02 -20.75
CA ILE A 236 16.90 -12.14 -21.93
C ILE A 236 18.31 -12.02 -22.50
N ASN A 237 19.32 -11.78 -21.65
CA ASN A 237 20.71 -11.59 -22.11
C ASN A 237 21.33 -12.85 -22.74
N LYS A 238 20.86 -14.04 -22.35
CA LYS A 238 21.31 -15.34 -22.90
C LYS A 238 20.42 -15.83 -24.04
N PHE A 239 19.47 -15.02 -24.52
CA PHE A 239 18.60 -15.43 -25.61
C PHE A 239 19.40 -15.65 -26.90
N SER A 240 19.29 -16.86 -27.44
CA SER A 240 19.80 -17.22 -28.76
C SER A 240 18.97 -18.38 -29.30
N LEU A 241 18.50 -18.27 -30.54
CA LEU A 241 17.82 -19.34 -31.26
C LEU A 241 18.80 -20.12 -32.14
N SER A 242 19.88 -19.46 -32.57
CA SER A 242 20.83 -19.97 -33.56
C SER A 242 21.93 -20.88 -32.97
N SER A 243 22.22 -20.76 -31.68
CA SER A 243 23.23 -21.59 -30.98
C SER A 243 22.80 -23.03 -30.73
N THR A 244 21.51 -23.36 -30.91
CA THR A 244 20.95 -24.68 -30.56
C THR A 244 20.80 -25.62 -31.75
N SER A 245 20.94 -25.12 -32.99
CA SER A 245 20.83 -25.91 -34.22
C SER A 245 22.16 -26.50 -34.73
N SER A 246 23.30 -26.15 -34.13
CA SER A 246 24.64 -26.51 -34.64
C SER A 246 25.26 -27.78 -34.04
N SER A 247 24.58 -28.49 -33.14
CA SER A 247 25.19 -29.57 -32.36
C SER A 247 24.71 -31.01 -32.63
N ALA A 248 23.87 -31.29 -33.64
CA ALA A 248 23.49 -32.67 -33.93
C ALA A 248 23.18 -32.91 -35.41
N GLY A 249 24.03 -33.69 -36.07
CA GLY A 249 23.75 -34.25 -37.39
C GLY A 249 22.48 -35.11 -37.41
N GLN A 250 21.69 -34.90 -38.46
CA GLN A 250 20.75 -35.85 -39.08
C GLN A 250 19.57 -36.48 -38.30
N SER A 251 19.26 -36.12 -37.05
CA SER A 251 18.07 -36.69 -36.35
C SER A 251 17.21 -35.71 -35.52
N SER A 252 17.27 -34.40 -35.77
CA SER A 252 16.86 -33.36 -34.80
C SER A 252 15.78 -32.36 -35.24
N VAL A 253 15.07 -32.56 -36.36
CA VAL A 253 14.09 -31.54 -36.84
C VAL A 253 12.94 -31.30 -35.85
N THR A 254 12.49 -32.35 -35.14
CA THR A 254 11.46 -32.26 -34.10
C THR A 254 11.97 -31.73 -32.75
N SER A 255 13.28 -31.81 -32.50
CA SER A 255 13.93 -31.29 -31.29
C SER A 255 14.18 -29.78 -31.38
N GLY A 256 14.63 -29.30 -32.55
CA GLY A 256 14.86 -27.87 -32.80
C GLY A 256 13.59 -27.00 -32.68
N TYR A 257 12.43 -27.47 -33.18
CA TYR A 257 11.16 -26.75 -33.02
C TYR A 257 10.74 -26.64 -31.54
N LYS A 258 10.90 -27.72 -30.76
CA LYS A 258 10.60 -27.72 -29.32
C LYS A 258 11.51 -26.76 -28.57
N GLN A 259 12.82 -26.78 -28.86
CA GLN A 259 13.80 -25.89 -28.23
C GLN A 259 13.57 -24.41 -28.60
N ALA A 260 13.26 -24.11 -29.86
CA ALA A 260 12.92 -22.75 -30.28
C ALA A 260 11.64 -22.25 -29.60
N ARG A 261 10.61 -23.09 -29.50
CA ARG A 261 9.37 -22.76 -28.77
C ARG A 261 9.62 -22.56 -27.28
N ASP A 262 10.47 -23.39 -26.67
CA ASP A 262 10.85 -23.24 -25.26
C ASP A 262 11.65 -21.94 -25.03
N ALA A 263 12.59 -21.59 -25.91
CA ALA A 263 13.33 -20.32 -25.86
C ALA A 263 12.41 -19.10 -26.00
N ARG A 264 11.36 -19.18 -26.83
CA ARG A 264 10.32 -18.14 -26.91
C ARG A 264 9.51 -18.02 -25.63
N ALA A 265 9.06 -19.14 -25.08
CA ALA A 265 8.30 -19.14 -23.84
C ALA A 265 9.13 -18.55 -22.68
N ARG A 266 10.44 -18.82 -22.65
CA ARG A 266 11.41 -18.24 -21.72
C ARG A 266 11.54 -16.73 -21.87
N LEU A 267 11.69 -16.25 -23.09
CA LEU A 267 11.78 -14.82 -23.36
C LEU A 267 10.47 -14.11 -23.03
N ALA A 268 9.33 -14.70 -23.40
CA ALA A 268 8.01 -14.16 -23.12
C ALA A 268 7.77 -14.01 -21.61
N THR A 269 8.00 -15.07 -20.84
CA THR A 269 7.87 -15.06 -19.37
C THR A 269 8.89 -14.15 -18.70
N ALA A 270 10.13 -14.07 -19.20
CA ALA A 270 11.13 -13.13 -18.68
C ALA A 270 10.76 -11.66 -18.97
N ALA A 271 10.19 -11.37 -20.14
CA ALA A 271 9.72 -10.04 -20.50
C ALA A 271 8.48 -9.64 -19.67
N THR A 272 7.50 -10.53 -19.52
CA THR A 272 6.32 -10.25 -18.69
C THR A 272 6.70 -10.04 -17.23
N THR A 273 7.63 -10.83 -16.69
CA THR A 273 8.08 -10.71 -15.30
C THR A 273 8.87 -9.44 -15.04
N LEU A 274 9.76 -9.01 -15.95
CA LEU A 274 10.44 -7.73 -15.81
C LEU A 274 9.50 -6.53 -15.97
N TYR A 275 8.46 -6.67 -16.80
CA TYR A 275 7.39 -5.67 -16.92
C TYR A 275 6.54 -5.57 -15.64
N LEU A 276 6.25 -6.71 -15.01
CA LEU A 276 5.51 -6.78 -13.74
C LEU A 276 6.37 -6.31 -12.55
N LEU A 277 7.67 -6.60 -12.54
CA LEU A 277 8.59 -6.24 -11.46
C LEU A 277 9.21 -4.85 -11.59
N SER A 278 9.04 -4.16 -12.73
CA SER A 278 9.49 -2.78 -12.84
C SER A 278 8.77 -1.91 -11.80
N PRO A 279 9.49 -0.96 -11.19
CA PRO A 279 8.93 -0.14 -10.14
C PRO A 279 7.77 0.68 -10.72
N PRO A 280 6.54 0.58 -10.17
CA PRO A 280 5.52 1.57 -10.50
C PRO A 280 6.03 2.93 -10.00
N PRO A 281 5.93 4.00 -10.82
CA PRO A 281 6.18 5.34 -10.31
C PRO A 281 5.23 5.59 -9.14
N LYS A 282 5.70 6.29 -8.09
CA LYS A 282 4.96 6.56 -6.84
C LYS A 282 3.72 7.45 -7.02
N ALA A 283 3.34 7.76 -8.26
CA ALA A 283 2.20 8.57 -8.62
C ALA A 283 1.23 7.73 -9.44
N ASP A 284 -0.07 7.89 -9.21
CA ASP A 284 -1.17 7.21 -9.89
C ASP A 284 -1.16 7.48 -11.40
N ILE A 285 -0.31 6.75 -12.11
CA ILE A 285 -0.13 6.88 -13.56
C ILE A 285 -0.90 5.75 -14.23
N THR A 286 -1.78 6.14 -15.17
CA THR A 286 -2.55 5.23 -16.02
C THR A 286 -1.66 4.25 -16.77
N ALA A 287 -2.14 3.02 -17.00
CA ALA A 287 -1.40 1.94 -17.68
C ALA A 287 -0.78 2.32 -19.05
N ALA A 288 -1.31 3.35 -19.72
CA ALA A 288 -0.81 3.85 -20.99
C ALA A 288 0.52 4.63 -20.90
N ASN A 289 0.86 5.19 -19.73
CA ASN A 289 2.05 6.05 -19.53
C ASN A 289 3.18 5.33 -18.76
N TYR A 290 2.99 4.05 -18.44
CA TYR A 290 3.96 3.25 -17.69
C TYR A 290 5.19 2.91 -18.55
N LYS A 291 6.36 3.35 -18.10
CA LYS A 291 7.65 3.03 -18.74
C LYS A 291 8.34 1.92 -17.94
N PRO A 292 8.44 0.69 -18.47
CA PRO A 292 9.08 -0.41 -17.75
C PRO A 292 10.61 -0.28 -17.81
N GLU A 293 11.19 0.52 -16.92
CA GLU A 293 12.63 0.86 -16.91
C GLU A 293 13.54 -0.37 -16.83
N LEU A 294 13.16 -1.41 -16.07
CA LEU A 294 13.94 -2.64 -15.95
C LEU A 294 13.95 -3.44 -17.25
N LEU A 295 12.82 -3.52 -17.95
CA LEU A 295 12.74 -4.19 -19.25
C LEU A 295 13.51 -3.38 -20.30
N LEU A 296 13.36 -2.07 -20.32
CA LEU A 296 14.05 -1.20 -21.28
C LEU A 296 15.56 -1.23 -21.10
N SER A 297 16.06 -1.07 -19.88
CA SER A 297 17.50 -1.14 -19.59
C SER A 297 18.12 -2.49 -19.96
N THR A 298 17.40 -3.59 -19.74
CA THR A 298 17.90 -4.93 -20.07
C THR A 298 17.93 -5.20 -21.55
N LEU A 299 16.90 -4.76 -22.29
CA LEU A 299 16.89 -4.88 -23.76
C LEU A 299 17.91 -3.94 -24.42
N GLN A 300 18.09 -2.72 -23.91
CA GLN A 300 19.17 -1.81 -24.35
C GLN A 300 20.55 -2.43 -24.08
N GLY A 301 20.76 -3.01 -22.89
CA GLY A 301 21.98 -3.72 -22.54
C GLY A 301 22.26 -4.93 -23.44
N PHE A 302 21.23 -5.71 -23.77
CA PHE A 302 21.32 -6.81 -24.73
C PHE A 302 21.76 -6.32 -26.12
N MET A 303 21.12 -5.28 -26.65
CA MET A 303 21.46 -4.69 -27.95
C MET A 303 22.89 -4.16 -27.97
N HIS A 304 23.30 -3.41 -26.95
CA HIS A 304 24.66 -2.90 -26.84
C HIS A 304 25.71 -4.02 -26.78
N THR A 305 25.44 -5.07 -26.00
CA THR A 305 26.33 -6.24 -25.90
C THR A 305 26.42 -6.99 -27.22
N ALA A 306 25.30 -7.19 -27.92
CA ALA A 306 25.27 -7.84 -29.24
C ALA A 306 26.07 -7.05 -30.28
N ILE A 307 25.94 -5.72 -30.30
CA ILE A 307 26.70 -4.84 -31.21
C ILE A 307 28.19 -4.90 -30.86
N MET A 308 28.58 -4.62 -29.62
CA MET A 308 30.00 -4.58 -29.22
C MET A 308 30.71 -5.93 -29.42
N THR A 309 30.03 -7.04 -29.11
CA THR A 309 30.59 -8.38 -29.38
C THR A 309 30.82 -8.60 -30.87
N SER A 310 29.85 -8.26 -31.72
CA SER A 310 29.99 -8.40 -33.18
C SER A 310 31.07 -7.51 -33.80
N VAL A 311 31.23 -6.28 -33.30
CA VAL A 311 32.30 -5.35 -33.74
C VAL A 311 33.68 -5.88 -33.35
N ASN A 312 33.82 -6.41 -32.13
CA ASN A 312 35.09 -6.97 -31.67
C ASN A 312 35.46 -8.27 -32.41
N THR A 313 34.50 -9.13 -32.74
CA THR A 313 34.77 -10.35 -33.52
C THR A 313 35.09 -10.02 -34.98
N LEU A 314 34.37 -9.06 -35.58
CA LEU A 314 34.60 -8.68 -36.98
C LEU A 314 35.90 -7.90 -37.17
N SER A 315 36.26 -7.00 -36.24
CA SER A 315 37.56 -6.32 -36.28
C SER A 315 38.74 -7.29 -36.19
N ARG A 316 38.63 -8.35 -35.36
CA ARG A 316 39.63 -9.43 -35.33
C ARG A 316 39.65 -10.23 -36.63
N ALA A 317 38.50 -10.61 -37.17
CA ALA A 317 38.41 -11.32 -38.45
C ALA A 317 39.01 -10.53 -39.63
N LEU A 318 38.88 -9.21 -39.64
CA LEU A 318 39.51 -8.35 -40.65
C LEU A 318 41.05 -8.36 -40.55
N THR A 319 41.61 -8.62 -39.37
CA THR A 319 43.07 -8.83 -39.22
C THR A 319 43.49 -10.27 -39.53
N GLN A 320 42.57 -11.22 -39.45
CA GLN A 320 42.79 -12.67 -39.63
C GLN A 320 41.76 -13.25 -40.60
N LEU A 321 41.98 -13.01 -41.91
CA LEU A 321 41.04 -13.33 -42.98
C LEU A 321 40.49 -14.78 -43.00
N PRO A 322 41.25 -15.84 -42.61
CA PRO A 322 40.71 -17.21 -42.58
C PRO A 322 39.54 -17.41 -41.59
N LEU A 323 39.35 -16.51 -40.63
CA LEU A 323 38.25 -16.57 -39.66
C LEU A 323 36.99 -15.82 -40.13
N MET A 324 37.07 -15.11 -41.25
CA MET A 324 36.01 -14.23 -41.76
C MET A 324 34.68 -14.97 -41.93
N ASP A 325 34.68 -16.07 -42.67
CA ASP A 325 33.45 -16.84 -42.97
C ASP A 325 32.73 -17.30 -41.71
N ARG A 326 33.48 -17.77 -40.71
CA ARG A 326 32.94 -18.18 -39.41
C ARG A 326 32.36 -16.98 -38.66
N THR A 327 33.08 -15.86 -38.61
CA THR A 327 32.58 -14.67 -37.91
C THR A 327 31.37 -14.03 -38.60
N LEU A 328 31.30 -14.05 -39.93
CA LEU A 328 30.13 -13.58 -40.67
C LEU A 328 28.91 -14.50 -40.43
N ALA A 329 29.12 -15.82 -40.37
CA ALA A 329 28.07 -16.74 -39.96
C ALA A 329 27.55 -16.42 -38.54
N ASP A 330 28.45 -16.22 -37.56
CA ASP A 330 28.09 -15.88 -36.19
C ASP A 330 27.36 -14.52 -36.07
N ILE A 331 27.74 -13.53 -36.88
CA ILE A 331 27.10 -12.20 -36.92
C ILE A 331 25.72 -12.30 -37.55
N SER A 332 25.57 -13.06 -38.64
CA SER A 332 24.27 -13.30 -39.25
C SER A 332 23.30 -14.02 -38.29
N ALA A 333 23.79 -15.00 -37.52
CA ALA A 333 23.04 -15.69 -36.49
C ALA A 333 22.59 -14.75 -35.34
N ARG A 334 23.46 -13.84 -34.89
CA ARG A 334 23.10 -12.82 -33.88
C ARG A 334 22.03 -11.85 -34.40
N CYS A 335 22.11 -11.45 -35.66
CA CYS A 335 21.08 -10.63 -36.27
C CYS A 335 19.75 -11.37 -36.40
N GLN A 336 19.75 -12.66 -36.77
CA GLN A 336 18.54 -13.49 -36.79
C GLN A 336 17.92 -13.60 -35.39
N ASP A 337 18.73 -13.74 -34.33
CA ASP A 337 18.27 -13.73 -32.95
C ASP A 337 17.59 -12.38 -32.58
N ILE A 338 18.15 -11.24 -33.04
CA ILE A 338 17.56 -9.89 -32.83
C ILE A 338 16.21 -9.75 -33.55
N VAL A 339 16.09 -10.24 -34.79
CA VAL A 339 14.83 -10.14 -35.55
C VAL A 339 13.76 -11.05 -34.94
N ALA A 340 14.16 -12.24 -34.46
CA ALA A 340 13.26 -13.11 -33.74
C ALA A 340 12.80 -12.46 -32.42
N LEU A 341 13.69 -11.78 -31.70
CA LEU A 341 13.34 -11.01 -30.50
C LEU A 341 12.33 -9.89 -30.82
N GLU A 342 12.53 -9.12 -31.90
CA GLU A 342 11.57 -8.10 -32.34
C GLU A 342 10.20 -8.74 -32.64
N THR A 343 10.19 -9.85 -33.38
CA THR A 343 8.95 -10.53 -33.74
C THR A 343 8.22 -11.07 -32.51
N ILE A 344 8.94 -11.60 -31.52
CA ILE A 344 8.33 -12.10 -30.28
C ILE A 344 7.76 -10.93 -29.48
N LEU A 345 8.53 -9.87 -29.27
CA LEU A 345 8.07 -8.68 -28.52
C LEU A 345 6.90 -7.97 -29.20
N ARG A 346 6.81 -8.01 -30.54
CA ARG A 346 5.66 -7.47 -31.30
C ARG A 346 4.36 -8.23 -31.02
N ASN A 347 4.46 -9.52 -30.71
CA ASN A 347 3.30 -10.39 -30.47
C ASN A 347 2.95 -10.50 -28.97
N LEU A 348 3.78 -9.97 -28.08
CA LEU A 348 3.52 -9.99 -26.64
C LEU A 348 2.66 -8.78 -26.24
N ARG A 349 1.41 -9.07 -25.89
CA ARG A 349 0.51 -8.10 -25.27
C ARG A 349 0.97 -7.82 -23.83
N PRO A 350 1.02 -6.56 -23.36
CA PRO A 350 1.36 -6.27 -21.98
C PRO A 350 0.35 -6.95 -21.03
N PRO A 351 0.83 -7.70 -20.01
CA PRO A 351 -0.06 -8.29 -19.01
C PRO A 351 -0.71 -7.19 -18.16
N SER A 352 -1.93 -7.44 -17.68
CA SER A 352 -2.63 -6.55 -16.74
C SER A 352 -1.80 -6.40 -15.46
N HIS A 353 -1.30 -5.20 -15.20
CA HIS A 353 -0.50 -4.92 -14.02
C HIS A 353 -1.44 -4.68 -12.82
N PRO A 354 -1.39 -5.50 -11.75
CA PRO A 354 -2.34 -5.40 -10.63
C PRO A 354 -2.24 -4.10 -9.84
N LEU A 355 -1.09 -3.40 -9.91
CA LEU A 355 -0.89 -2.09 -9.25
C LEU A 355 -1.21 -0.89 -10.16
N LEU A 356 -1.74 -1.11 -11.37
CA LEU A 356 -2.23 -0.04 -12.23
C LEU A 356 -3.76 -0.14 -12.26
N ILE A 357 -4.43 0.95 -11.90
CA ILE A 357 -5.89 1.05 -11.93
C ILE A 357 -6.37 0.66 -13.33
N SER A 358 -6.98 -0.52 -13.43
CA SER A 358 -7.73 -0.91 -14.61
C SER A 358 -9.00 -0.07 -14.60
N THR A 359 -9.16 0.81 -15.58
CA THR A 359 -10.38 1.61 -15.76
C THR A 359 -11.54 0.68 -16.14
N THR A 360 -12.09 -0.05 -15.18
CA THR A 360 -13.33 -0.81 -15.36
C THR A 360 -14.10 -0.89 -14.04
N THR A 361 -14.47 0.24 -13.43
CA THR A 361 -15.64 0.35 -12.54
C THR A 361 -15.85 1.80 -12.11
N THR A 362 -16.84 2.50 -12.68
CA THR A 362 -17.94 3.15 -11.92
C THR A 362 -19.00 3.74 -12.86
N ASP A 363 -20.24 3.71 -12.37
CA ASP A 363 -21.54 4.00 -12.99
C ASP A 363 -21.69 5.30 -13.80
N GLY A 364 -22.41 5.19 -14.93
CA GLY A 364 -23.00 6.28 -15.71
C GLY A 364 -23.73 5.73 -16.95
N PRO A 365 -24.96 6.16 -17.28
CA PRO A 365 -25.83 5.40 -18.19
C PRO A 365 -25.41 5.54 -19.66
N ALA A 366 -25.51 4.42 -20.37
CA ALA A 366 -25.64 4.25 -21.81
C ALA A 366 -25.39 5.49 -22.69
N ALA A 367 -24.14 5.66 -23.11
CA ALA A 367 -23.79 6.39 -24.33
C ALA A 367 -22.83 5.54 -25.16
N GLU A 368 -23.37 5.04 -26.27
CA GLU A 368 -22.79 4.50 -27.50
C GLU A 368 -21.42 3.77 -27.46
N PRO A 369 -21.33 2.55 -28.02
CA PRO A 369 -20.08 1.79 -28.13
C PRO A 369 -19.17 2.44 -29.18
N GLN A 370 -18.38 3.43 -28.77
CA GLN A 370 -17.22 3.85 -29.56
C GLN A 370 -16.14 2.76 -29.46
N PRO A 371 -15.66 2.20 -30.59
CA PRO A 371 -14.64 1.18 -30.57
C PRO A 371 -13.33 1.85 -30.15
N ALA A 372 -12.98 1.75 -28.87
CA ALA A 372 -11.64 2.02 -28.39
C ALA A 372 -10.68 1.19 -29.25
N SER A 373 -9.93 1.87 -30.11
CA SER A 373 -9.02 1.30 -31.09
C SER A 373 -8.00 0.41 -30.39
N SER A 374 -8.30 -0.88 -30.37
CA SER A 374 -7.48 -1.99 -29.90
C SER A 374 -6.31 -2.28 -30.85
N ASN A 375 -5.68 -1.25 -31.39
CA ASN A 375 -4.57 -1.36 -32.33
C ASN A 375 -3.27 -0.95 -31.64
N ASN A 376 -2.56 -1.97 -31.14
CA ASN A 376 -1.09 -2.02 -31.05
C ASN A 376 -0.38 -1.29 -29.89
N LEU A 377 -0.87 -1.36 -28.64
CA LEU A 377 -0.01 -1.13 -27.47
C LEU A 377 0.88 -2.36 -27.21
N ASN A 378 1.82 -2.62 -28.11
CA ASN A 378 2.79 -3.71 -27.97
C ASN A 378 3.96 -3.26 -27.07
N LEU A 379 4.58 -4.20 -26.33
CA LEU A 379 5.76 -3.94 -25.47
C LEU A 379 6.94 -3.30 -26.23
N LEU A 380 6.91 -3.32 -27.55
CA LEU A 380 7.90 -2.70 -28.44
C LEU A 380 7.80 -1.18 -28.55
N GLN A 381 6.62 -0.58 -28.44
CA GLN A 381 6.47 0.86 -28.69
C GLN A 381 7.28 1.73 -27.71
N PRO A 382 7.32 1.42 -26.40
CA PRO A 382 8.21 2.11 -25.45
C PRO A 382 9.70 1.90 -25.76
N LEU A 383 10.07 0.74 -26.33
CA LEU A 383 11.45 0.43 -26.69
C LEU A 383 11.90 1.19 -27.94
N PHE A 384 11.03 1.27 -28.96
CA PHE A 384 11.30 2.07 -30.16
C PHE A 384 11.42 3.56 -29.84
N GLN A 385 10.61 4.06 -28.90
CA GLN A 385 10.72 5.44 -28.42
C GLN A 385 11.97 5.67 -27.58
N ALA A 386 12.45 4.68 -26.81
CA ALA A 386 13.67 4.81 -26.02
C ALA A 386 14.97 4.68 -26.84
N LEU A 387 14.89 4.05 -28.02
CA LEU A 387 16.02 3.86 -28.94
C LEU A 387 15.92 4.75 -30.19
N ASP A 388 14.90 5.62 -30.29
CA ASP A 388 14.58 6.45 -31.47
C ASP A 388 14.68 5.71 -32.81
N THR A 389 14.19 4.47 -32.86
CA THR A 389 14.36 3.57 -34.02
C THR A 389 13.06 2.90 -34.43
N SER A 390 12.91 2.65 -35.73
CA SER A 390 11.75 2.00 -36.32
C SER A 390 11.86 0.46 -36.39
N SER A 391 13.07 -0.08 -36.18
CA SER A 391 13.36 -1.53 -36.26
C SER A 391 14.70 -1.86 -35.59
N LEU A 392 14.75 -2.93 -34.80
CA LEU A 392 15.95 -3.35 -34.08
C LEU A 392 17.09 -3.84 -35.01
N PRO A 393 16.81 -4.62 -36.08
CA PRO A 393 17.84 -5.07 -37.02
C PRO A 393 18.52 -3.92 -37.76
N SER A 394 17.78 -2.91 -38.22
CA SER A 394 18.39 -1.74 -38.87
C SER A 394 19.24 -0.92 -37.90
N TYR A 395 18.83 -0.80 -36.63
CA TYR A 395 19.66 -0.17 -35.61
C TYR A 395 20.96 -0.94 -35.37
N TYR A 396 20.88 -2.28 -35.30
CA TYR A 396 22.04 -3.16 -35.17
C TYR A 396 23.04 -2.95 -36.31
N TRP A 397 22.62 -3.05 -37.57
CA TRP A 397 23.52 -2.90 -38.72
C TRP A 397 24.09 -1.49 -38.86
N ARG A 398 23.31 -0.44 -38.61
CA ARG A 398 23.81 0.95 -38.68
C ARG A 398 24.83 1.23 -37.58
N SER A 399 24.58 0.76 -36.36
CA SER A 399 25.49 0.94 -35.23
C SER A 399 26.76 0.10 -35.36
N LEU A 400 26.65 -1.11 -35.92
CA LEU A 400 27.81 -1.94 -36.27
C LEU A 400 28.63 -1.24 -37.35
N ALA A 401 28.02 -0.74 -38.43
CA ALA A 401 28.71 -0.06 -39.50
C ALA A 401 29.44 1.22 -39.02
N SER A 402 28.80 2.04 -38.19
CA SER A 402 29.39 3.29 -37.69
C SER A 402 30.58 3.06 -36.77
N SER A 403 30.52 2.03 -35.92
CA SER A 403 31.61 1.65 -35.02
C SER A 403 32.74 0.88 -35.72
N LEU A 404 32.45 0.24 -36.84
CA LEU A 404 33.42 -0.51 -37.63
C LEU A 404 34.30 0.39 -38.51
N SER A 405 33.73 1.43 -39.12
CA SER A 405 34.45 2.37 -40.00
C SER A 405 35.76 2.91 -39.42
N PRO A 406 35.82 3.46 -38.19
CA PRO A 406 37.07 3.96 -37.61
C PRO A 406 38.07 2.83 -37.32
N ARG A 407 37.61 1.62 -36.98
CA ARG A 407 38.48 0.45 -36.73
C ARG A 407 39.15 -0.03 -38.02
N VAL A 408 38.43 -0.02 -39.13
CA VAL A 408 38.98 -0.37 -40.45
C VAL A 408 40.01 0.69 -40.89
N GLN A 409 39.70 1.97 -40.70
CA GLN A 409 40.66 3.06 -40.96
C GLN A 409 41.94 2.90 -40.14
N GLU A 410 41.83 2.56 -38.86
CA GLU A 410 42.98 2.30 -37.98
C GLU A 410 43.86 1.15 -38.52
N ILE A 411 43.25 0.04 -38.96
CA ILE A 411 43.98 -1.12 -39.53
C ILE A 411 44.69 -0.72 -40.84
N ILE A 412 44.06 0.10 -41.68
CA ILE A 412 44.65 0.56 -42.94
C ILE A 412 45.79 1.55 -42.68
N ASN A 413 45.58 2.51 -41.78
CA ASN A 413 46.56 3.55 -41.43
C ASN A 413 47.79 2.97 -40.72
N ARG A 414 47.60 1.91 -39.92
CA ARG A 414 48.70 1.17 -39.28
C ARG A 414 49.58 0.41 -40.29
N GLY A 415 49.07 0.17 -41.50
CA GLY A 415 49.79 -0.53 -42.56
C GLY A 415 50.09 -1.99 -42.24
N GLY A 416 50.90 -2.63 -43.10
CA GLY A 416 51.35 -4.02 -42.92
C GLY A 416 50.62 -5.06 -43.76
N VAL A 417 50.76 -6.34 -43.38
CA VAL A 417 50.25 -7.50 -44.14
C VAL A 417 48.72 -7.55 -44.14
N SER A 418 48.08 -7.20 -43.02
CA SER A 418 46.61 -7.13 -42.92
C SER A 418 46.03 -6.06 -43.84
N ALA A 419 46.61 -4.85 -43.88
CA ALA A 419 46.16 -3.78 -44.78
C ALA A 419 46.31 -4.14 -46.26
N ARG A 420 47.41 -4.82 -46.64
CA ARG A 420 47.60 -5.33 -48.02
C ARG A 420 46.60 -6.42 -48.38
N SER A 421 46.38 -7.37 -47.47
CA SER A 421 45.41 -8.46 -47.64
C SER A 421 43.97 -7.95 -47.76
N LEU A 422 43.61 -6.91 -47.02
CA LEU A 422 42.29 -6.27 -47.12
C LEU A 422 42.09 -5.56 -48.47
N ARG A 423 43.13 -4.91 -49.00
CA ARG A 423 43.07 -4.28 -50.34
C ARG A 423 42.96 -5.31 -51.45
N SER A 424 43.72 -6.41 -51.39
CA SER A 424 43.67 -7.47 -52.41
C SER A 424 42.38 -8.28 -52.38
N ASN A 425 41.73 -8.41 -51.21
CA ASN A 425 40.47 -9.15 -51.04
C ASN A 425 39.23 -8.26 -50.97
N ARG A 426 39.32 -6.99 -51.41
CA ARG A 426 38.23 -6.00 -51.32
C ARG A 426 36.93 -6.48 -51.96
N ASP A 427 36.99 -7.00 -53.19
CA ASP A 427 35.79 -7.42 -53.92
C ASP A 427 35.17 -8.69 -53.32
N ARG A 428 36.02 -9.59 -52.82
CA ARG A 428 35.58 -10.78 -52.08
C ARG A 428 34.85 -10.38 -50.78
N LEU A 429 35.43 -9.48 -49.98
CA LEU A 429 34.82 -8.97 -48.75
C LEU A 429 33.50 -8.23 -49.04
N ARG A 430 33.43 -7.48 -50.14
CA ARG A 430 32.19 -6.82 -50.57
C ARG A 430 31.07 -7.82 -50.80
N VAL A 431 31.36 -8.94 -51.47
CA VAL A 431 30.37 -9.99 -51.74
C VAL A 431 30.01 -10.73 -50.46
N GLU A 432 30.99 -11.16 -49.67
CA GLU A 432 30.78 -11.91 -48.42
C GLU A 432 29.99 -11.12 -47.36
N ILE A 433 30.26 -9.81 -47.22
CA ILE A 433 29.51 -8.94 -46.30
C ILE A 433 28.09 -8.70 -46.81
N LYS A 434 27.91 -8.46 -48.12
CA LYS A 434 26.57 -8.32 -48.72
C LYS A 434 25.76 -9.60 -48.51
N GLU A 435 26.36 -10.75 -48.76
CA GLU A 435 25.73 -12.06 -48.56
C GLU A 435 25.44 -12.31 -47.08
N CYS A 436 26.33 -11.92 -46.15
CA CYS A 436 26.10 -12.02 -44.72
C CYS A 436 24.85 -11.26 -44.26
N VAL A 437 24.64 -10.02 -44.74
CA VAL A 437 23.46 -9.22 -44.40
C VAL A 437 22.20 -9.82 -45.03
N LEU A 438 22.28 -10.31 -46.27
CA LEU A 438 21.16 -11.00 -46.92
C LEU A 438 20.82 -12.33 -46.25
N ARG A 439 21.82 -13.10 -45.81
CA ARG A 439 21.65 -14.33 -45.03
C ARG A 439 21.02 -14.06 -43.67
N ALA A 440 21.37 -12.93 -43.04
CA ALA A 440 20.73 -12.49 -41.80
C ALA A 440 19.25 -12.11 -42.00
N SER A 441 18.87 -11.66 -43.21
CA SER A 441 17.47 -11.34 -43.55
C SER A 441 16.61 -12.58 -43.75
N GLN A 442 17.26 -13.71 -44.05
CA GLN A 442 16.61 -15.01 -44.21
C GLN A 442 16.45 -15.64 -42.84
N ILE A 443 15.21 -15.69 -42.38
CA ILE A 443 14.86 -16.24 -41.08
C ILE A 443 14.20 -17.59 -41.31
N SER A 444 14.68 -18.61 -40.61
CA SER A 444 14.06 -19.94 -40.66
C SER A 444 12.61 -19.84 -40.19
N ALA A 445 11.64 -20.37 -40.94
CA ALA A 445 10.22 -20.39 -40.54
C ALA A 445 10.01 -20.96 -39.12
N THR A 446 10.88 -21.87 -38.68
CA THR A 446 10.91 -22.42 -37.31
C THR A 446 11.09 -21.35 -36.24
N SER A 447 11.70 -20.20 -36.57
CA SER A 447 12.01 -19.08 -35.68
C SER A 447 10.96 -17.94 -35.67
N LEU A 448 9.92 -18.03 -36.52
CA LEU A 448 8.75 -17.15 -36.51
C LEU A 448 7.51 -17.79 -35.81
N PRO A 449 6.53 -16.99 -35.36
CA PRO A 449 5.22 -17.49 -34.94
C PRO A 449 4.55 -18.17 -36.14
N ALA A 450 3.89 -19.31 -35.91
CA ALA A 450 3.15 -19.99 -36.96
C ALA A 450 1.96 -19.13 -37.38
N GLU A 451 2.12 -18.32 -38.43
CA GLU A 451 0.98 -17.84 -39.19
C GLU A 451 0.32 -19.07 -39.83
N LYS A 452 -1.00 -19.16 -39.63
CA LYS A 452 -1.83 -20.28 -40.06
C LYS A 452 -1.68 -20.48 -41.58
N GLY A 453 -0.94 -21.52 -41.99
CA GLY A 453 -0.92 -22.01 -43.39
C GLY A 453 0.42 -22.13 -44.11
N ARG A 454 1.59 -21.89 -43.48
CA ARG A 454 2.89 -22.04 -44.18
C ARG A 454 3.67 -23.30 -43.77
N SER A 455 4.11 -24.06 -44.77
CA SER A 455 4.91 -25.29 -44.65
C SER A 455 6.31 -24.99 -44.08
N GLY A 456 6.78 -25.85 -43.18
CA GLY A 456 7.90 -25.62 -42.26
C GLY A 456 9.32 -25.70 -42.83
N THR A 457 9.55 -25.36 -44.10
CA THR A 457 10.88 -25.46 -44.74
C THR A 457 11.33 -24.21 -45.48
N GLU A 458 10.51 -23.16 -45.54
CA GLU A 458 10.83 -21.95 -46.33
C GLU A 458 11.56 -20.90 -45.48
N THR A 459 12.66 -20.34 -46.01
CA THR A 459 13.34 -19.18 -45.43
C THR A 459 12.51 -17.94 -45.73
N VAL A 460 12.05 -17.25 -44.69
CA VAL A 460 11.27 -16.02 -44.83
C VAL A 460 12.24 -14.85 -44.90
N VAL A 461 12.21 -14.09 -46.00
CA VAL A 461 12.97 -12.85 -46.14
C VAL A 461 12.23 -11.74 -45.42
N VAL A 462 12.78 -11.26 -44.30
CA VAL A 462 12.16 -10.19 -43.50
C VAL A 462 12.62 -8.82 -44.02
N GLY A 463 11.95 -8.33 -45.07
CA GLY A 463 12.11 -6.97 -45.58
C GLY A 463 13.26 -6.75 -46.58
N ASN A 464 13.31 -5.56 -47.19
CA ASN A 464 14.35 -5.19 -48.14
C ASN A 464 15.56 -4.56 -47.41
N TRP A 465 16.59 -5.37 -47.13
CA TRP A 465 17.81 -4.94 -46.42
C TRP A 465 18.96 -4.55 -47.37
N GLU A 466 18.66 -4.26 -48.64
CA GLU A 466 19.67 -3.80 -49.59
C GLU A 466 20.35 -2.50 -49.15
N ARG A 467 19.62 -1.61 -48.45
CA ARG A 467 20.18 -0.36 -47.91
C ARG A 467 21.17 -0.64 -46.78
N GLU A 468 20.84 -1.53 -45.87
CA GLU A 468 21.66 -1.93 -44.72
C GLU A 468 22.89 -2.69 -45.19
N ALA A 469 22.76 -3.54 -46.21
CA ALA A 469 23.87 -4.19 -46.88
C ALA A 469 24.82 -3.17 -47.53
N ALA A 470 24.28 -2.14 -48.20
CA ALA A 470 25.09 -1.07 -48.77
C ALA A 470 25.83 -0.26 -47.70
N VAL A 471 25.17 0.06 -46.58
CA VAL A 471 25.78 0.76 -45.43
C VAL A 471 26.91 -0.05 -44.81
N MET A 472 26.70 -1.35 -44.59
CA MET A 472 27.73 -2.27 -44.05
C MET A 472 28.90 -2.48 -45.01
N VAL A 473 28.64 -2.60 -46.31
CA VAL A 473 29.71 -2.67 -47.31
C VAL A 473 30.48 -1.35 -47.34
N SER A 474 29.81 -0.20 -47.24
CA SER A 474 30.45 1.12 -47.28
C SER A 474 31.35 1.38 -46.07
N SER A 475 31.04 0.85 -44.89
CA SER A 475 31.87 1.02 -43.69
C SER A 475 33.18 0.24 -43.74
N VAL A 476 33.24 -0.85 -44.52
CA VAL A 476 34.46 -1.65 -44.73
C VAL A 476 35.21 -1.22 -45.98
N VAL A 477 34.50 -1.00 -47.09
CA VAL A 477 35.08 -0.71 -48.40
C VAL A 477 35.35 0.78 -48.62
N GLY A 478 34.59 1.68 -47.98
CA GLY A 478 34.80 3.12 -48.05
C GLY A 478 36.19 3.55 -47.56
N PRO A 479 36.63 3.10 -46.38
CA PRO A 479 37.99 3.34 -45.88
C PRO A 479 39.12 2.76 -46.74
N LEU A 480 38.85 1.72 -47.54
CA LEU A 480 39.84 1.06 -48.41
C LEU A 480 40.21 1.89 -49.65
N GLY A 481 39.54 3.03 -49.86
CA GLY A 481 39.78 3.94 -50.98
C GLY A 481 39.07 3.50 -52.27
N ARG A 482 39.04 4.39 -53.26
CA ARG A 482 38.63 4.04 -54.62
C ARG A 482 39.70 3.17 -55.28
#